data_AF-A0A6T6DGE4-F1
#
_entry.id   AF-A0A6T6DGE4-F1
#
_cell.length_a   1.000
_cell.length_b   1.000
_cell.length_c   1.000
_cell.angle_alpha   90.00
_cell.angle_beta   90.00
_cell.angle_gamma   90.00
#
_symmetry.space_group_name_H-M   'P 1'
#
loop_
_entity.id
_entity.type
_entity.pdbx_description
1 polymer ?
#
loop_
_entity_poly.entity_id
_entity_poly.type
_entity_poly.pdbx_seq_one_letter_code
_entity_poly.pdbx_strand_id
1 'polypeptide(L)'
;MTSAGQRNTEIWSTRLQRELLALTSDNAPEDTKEAVQTVLPPFITVKEHVLNIEGGVCLVSFLVDLPPAKSSSKAKGEDDESKDAAAAAGDDKQEAKADSGADIIIVQLDASLQKKEDGTIDSIAIAYPFLKPVAVLKSGASALSESSTIKNGDLLDIEMDWTPSLHLTDAILNIGLKIKECILQGEPFHAAESKGKQ
;
A
#
# COMPACT_ATOMS: atom_id res chain seq x y z
N MET A 1 31.61 -22.47 -8.93
CA MET A 1 30.88 -21.46 -9.72
C MET A 1 29.42 -21.53 -9.33
N THR A 2 28.83 -20.45 -8.82
CA THR A 2 27.38 -20.41 -8.53
C THR A 2 26.61 -20.37 -9.86
N SER A 3 25.54 -21.17 -9.96
CA SER A 3 24.67 -21.15 -11.13
C SER A 3 23.94 -19.81 -11.24
N ALA A 4 23.50 -19.43 -12.44
CA ALA A 4 22.73 -18.20 -12.66
C ALA A 4 21.47 -18.16 -11.77
N GLY A 5 20.78 -19.29 -11.61
CA GLY A 5 19.59 -19.37 -10.76
C GLY A 5 19.89 -19.18 -9.27
N GLN A 6 20.99 -19.75 -8.77
CA GLN A 6 21.42 -19.52 -7.39
C GLN A 6 21.72 -18.04 -7.12
N ARG A 7 22.39 -17.38 -8.06
CA ARG A 7 22.68 -15.94 -7.95
C ARG A 7 21.42 -15.10 -7.94
N ASN A 8 20.43 -15.43 -8.78
CA ASN A 8 19.16 -14.70 -8.83
C ASN A 8 18.40 -14.79 -7.51
N THR A 9 18.27 -16.00 -6.94
CA THR A 9 17.63 -16.20 -5.62
C THR A 9 18.39 -15.52 -4.49
N GLU A 10 19.72 -15.48 -4.54
CA GLU A 10 20.56 -14.79 -3.55
C GLU A 10 20.38 -13.27 -3.62
N ILE A 11 20.35 -12.68 -4.82
CA ILE A 11 20.08 -11.26 -5.03
C ILE A 11 18.68 -10.91 -4.50
N TRP A 12 17.67 -11.68 -4.90
CA TRP A 12 16.28 -11.50 -4.50
C TRP A 12 16.12 -11.51 -2.96
N SER A 13 16.62 -12.56 -2.30
CA SER A 13 16.48 -12.75 -0.86
C SER A 13 17.22 -11.68 -0.06
N THR A 14 18.47 -11.40 -0.42
CA THR A 14 19.30 -10.39 0.26
C THR A 14 18.71 -9.00 0.13
N ARG A 15 18.21 -8.65 -1.07
CA ARG A 15 17.56 -7.37 -1.33
C ARG A 15 16.31 -7.21 -0.47
N LEU A 16 15.41 -8.20 -0.48
CA LEU A 16 14.15 -8.14 0.27
C LEU A 16 14.35 -8.15 1.78
N GLN A 17 15.29 -8.93 2.31
CA GLN A 17 15.61 -8.91 3.74
C GLN A 17 16.02 -7.52 4.21
N ARG A 18 16.89 -6.84 3.45
CA ARG A 18 17.33 -5.47 3.76
C ARG A 18 16.17 -4.47 3.69
N GLU A 19 15.34 -4.57 2.67
CA GLU A 19 14.22 -3.64 2.47
C GLU A 19 13.10 -3.83 3.49
N LEU A 20 12.76 -5.07 3.82
CA LEU A 20 11.75 -5.36 4.85
C LEU A 20 12.23 -4.91 6.23
N LEU A 21 13.53 -5.03 6.53
CA LEU A 21 14.09 -4.49 7.75
C LEU A 21 13.92 -2.96 7.81
N ALA A 22 14.18 -2.25 6.70
CA ALA A 22 13.99 -0.80 6.61
C ALA A 22 12.51 -0.38 6.70
N LEU A 23 11.61 -1.16 6.10
CA LEU A 23 10.16 -0.90 6.12
C LEU A 23 9.53 -1.11 7.49
N THR A 24 10.14 -1.94 8.35
CA THR A 24 9.56 -2.35 9.64
C THR A 24 10.34 -1.86 10.85
N SER A 25 11.45 -1.14 10.64
CA SER A 25 12.26 -0.55 11.70
C SER A 25 11.56 0.54 12.52
N ASP A 26 10.35 0.97 12.17
CA ASP A 26 9.50 1.79 13.06
C ASP A 26 9.15 1.07 14.39
N ASN A 27 9.27 -0.28 14.44
CA ASN A 27 9.13 -1.09 15.66
C ASN A 27 10.45 -1.33 16.43
N ALA A 28 11.57 -0.74 16.00
CA ALA A 28 12.86 -0.88 16.68
C ALA A 28 12.96 0.08 17.90
N PRO A 29 13.79 -0.24 18.92
CA PRO A 29 14.15 0.68 20.00
C PRO A 29 14.63 2.02 19.43
N GLU A 30 14.33 3.14 20.11
CA GLU A 30 14.60 4.51 19.62
C GLU A 30 16.04 4.72 19.14
N ASP A 31 17.01 4.05 19.76
CA ASP A 31 18.44 4.12 19.44
C ASP A 31 18.83 3.60 18.04
N THR A 32 17.93 2.89 17.35
CA THR A 32 18.16 2.31 16.01
C THR A 32 17.37 3.01 14.89
N LYS A 33 16.49 3.95 15.23
CA LYS A 33 15.57 4.58 14.26
C LYS A 33 16.27 5.53 13.30
N GLU A 34 17.30 6.25 13.75
CA GLU A 34 17.93 7.32 12.96
C GLU A 34 18.68 6.84 11.69
N ALA A 35 19.08 5.56 11.63
CA ALA A 35 19.95 5.06 10.55
C ALA A 35 19.20 4.46 9.34
N VAL A 36 17.93 4.07 9.48
CA VAL A 36 17.21 3.27 8.46
C VAL A 36 15.74 3.68 8.29
N GLN A 37 15.34 4.88 8.72
CA GLN A 37 13.94 5.29 8.61
C GLN A 37 13.61 5.69 7.16
N THR A 38 13.03 4.76 6.40
CA THR A 38 12.24 5.14 5.23
C THR A 38 10.95 5.77 5.75
N VAL A 39 10.92 7.10 5.86
CA VAL A 39 9.75 7.84 6.37
C VAL A 39 8.66 7.78 5.30
N LEU A 40 7.79 6.78 5.39
CA LEU A 40 6.53 6.78 4.65
C LEU A 40 5.68 7.96 5.15
N PRO A 41 4.94 8.64 4.27
CA PRO A 41 4.00 9.68 4.69
C PRO A 41 3.01 9.16 5.75
N PRO A 42 2.51 10.02 6.66
CA PRO A 42 1.68 9.59 7.79
C PRO A 42 0.32 8.98 7.39
N PHE A 43 -0.10 9.14 6.13
CA PHE A 43 -1.30 8.52 5.58
C PHE A 43 -1.05 7.11 5.03
N ILE A 44 0.18 6.59 5.13
CA ILE A 44 0.56 5.24 4.71
C ILE A 44 1.08 4.46 5.92
N THR A 45 0.59 3.24 6.11
CA THR A 45 1.05 2.36 7.20
C THR A 45 1.28 0.95 6.70
N VAL A 46 2.49 0.41 6.86
CA VAL A 46 2.77 -1.01 6.58
C VAL A 46 2.05 -1.86 7.64
N LYS A 47 1.21 -2.81 7.20
CA LYS A 47 0.38 -3.65 8.10
C LYS A 47 1.06 -4.97 8.41
N GLU A 48 1.40 -5.71 7.37
CA GLU A 48 1.93 -7.05 7.47
C GLU A 48 2.90 -7.30 6.31
N HIS A 49 3.82 -8.23 6.53
CA HIS A 49 4.66 -8.76 5.47
C HIS A 49 4.89 -10.25 5.69
N VAL A 50 5.12 -10.95 4.59
CA VAL A 50 5.47 -12.37 4.58
C VAL A 50 6.76 -12.49 3.76
N LEU A 51 7.80 -13.06 4.35
CA LEU A 51 9.00 -13.47 3.64
C LEU A 51 9.25 -14.96 3.89
N ASN A 52 9.09 -15.77 2.85
CA ASN A 52 9.47 -17.18 2.86
C ASN A 52 10.52 -17.41 1.78
N ILE A 53 11.78 -17.48 2.20
CA ILE A 53 12.92 -17.61 1.29
C ILE A 53 12.89 -18.95 0.55
N GLU A 54 12.58 -20.04 1.26
CA GLU A 54 12.52 -21.39 0.68
C GLU A 54 11.38 -21.53 -0.33
N GLY A 55 10.25 -20.89 -0.05
CA GLY A 55 9.09 -20.85 -0.95
C GLY A 55 9.17 -19.79 -2.05
N GLY A 56 10.19 -18.93 -2.02
CA GLY A 56 10.33 -17.80 -2.95
C GLY A 56 9.20 -16.78 -2.83
N VAL A 57 8.58 -16.63 -1.66
CA VAL A 57 7.41 -15.76 -1.46
C VAL A 57 7.82 -14.50 -0.73
N CYS A 58 7.43 -13.35 -1.27
CA CYS A 58 7.51 -12.08 -0.57
C CYS A 58 6.27 -11.22 -0.83
N LEU A 59 5.48 -10.98 0.22
CA LEU A 59 4.28 -10.15 0.18
C LEU A 59 4.39 -9.03 1.20
N VAL A 60 3.98 -7.82 0.84
CA VAL A 60 3.91 -6.67 1.76
C VAL A 60 2.54 -6.01 1.62
N SER A 61 1.78 -5.94 2.69
CA SER A 61 0.50 -5.24 2.73
C SER A 61 0.64 -3.90 3.44
N PHE A 62 0.13 -2.84 2.83
CA PHE A 62 0.07 -1.52 3.44
C PHE A 62 -1.32 -0.91 3.32
N LEU A 63 -1.60 -0.01 4.24
CA LEU A 63 -2.83 0.73 4.37
C LEU A 63 -2.63 2.16 3.88
N VAL A 64 -3.63 2.72 3.21
CA VAL A 64 -3.73 4.14 2.88
C VAL A 64 -4.89 4.74 3.69
N ASP A 65 -4.56 5.55 4.71
CA ASP A 65 -5.50 6.20 5.63
C ASP A 65 -5.72 7.65 5.19
N LEU A 66 -6.87 7.91 4.57
CA LEU A 66 -7.20 9.26 4.12
C LEU A 66 -8.54 9.67 4.69
N PRO A 67 -8.68 10.96 5.07
CA PRO A 67 -9.97 11.47 5.46
C PRO A 67 -10.94 11.35 4.29
N PRO A 68 -12.23 11.06 4.54
CA PRO A 68 -13.23 10.94 3.48
C PRO A 68 -13.25 12.21 2.62
N ALA A 69 -13.31 12.04 1.30
CA ALA A 69 -13.37 13.16 0.36
C ALA A 69 -14.54 14.07 0.73
N LYS A 70 -14.28 15.38 0.90
CA LYS A 70 -15.35 16.36 1.08
C LYS A 70 -16.19 16.34 -0.19
N SER A 71 -17.37 15.71 -0.14
CA SER A 71 -18.36 15.81 -1.21
C SER A 71 -18.53 17.28 -1.55
N SER A 72 -18.24 17.67 -2.79
CA SER A 72 -18.49 19.01 -3.30
C SER A 72 -20.00 19.23 -3.39
N SER A 73 -20.63 19.46 -2.24
CA SER A 73 -22.01 19.87 -2.13
C SER A 73 -22.08 21.33 -2.53
N LYS A 74 -22.56 21.53 -3.75
CA LYS A 74 -23.02 22.77 -4.38
C LYS A 74 -23.50 23.80 -3.35
N ALA A 75 -22.82 24.95 -3.30
CA ALA A 75 -23.20 26.10 -2.49
C ALA A 75 -24.62 26.58 -2.80
N LYS A 76 -25.43 26.79 -1.76
CA LYS A 76 -26.58 27.71 -1.80
C LYS A 76 -26.93 28.23 -0.39
N GLY A 77 -26.52 29.47 -0.12
CA GLY A 77 -27.30 30.46 0.63
C GLY A 77 -27.19 30.49 2.16
N GLU A 78 -26.63 31.61 2.64
CA GLU A 78 -26.78 32.31 3.94
C GLU A 78 -28.23 32.23 4.51
N ASP A 79 -28.54 32.38 5.81
CA ASP A 79 -27.98 33.29 6.82
C ASP A 79 -28.53 32.98 8.25
N ASP A 80 -27.87 33.59 9.24
CA ASP A 80 -28.37 34.12 10.53
C ASP A 80 -28.18 33.38 11.90
N GLU A 81 -27.11 33.85 12.57
CA GLU A 81 -26.80 34.18 13.97
C GLU A 81 -27.79 33.94 15.16
N SER A 82 -27.28 33.30 16.24
CA SER A 82 -27.08 33.90 17.60
C SER A 82 -27.39 33.02 18.85
N LYS A 83 -26.36 32.82 19.70
CA LYS A 83 -26.28 32.85 21.22
C LYS A 83 -27.14 31.89 22.07
N ASP A 84 -26.79 31.40 23.27
CA ASP A 84 -25.70 31.57 24.24
C ASP A 84 -25.70 30.41 25.29
N ALA A 85 -24.55 30.20 25.93
CA ALA A 85 -24.20 29.66 27.28
C ALA A 85 -24.94 28.49 28.02
N ALA A 86 -24.15 27.43 28.27
CA ALA A 86 -23.67 26.88 29.57
C ALA A 86 -24.48 25.91 30.48
N ALA A 87 -23.81 24.77 30.76
CA ALA A 87 -23.70 23.95 32.00
C ALA A 87 -24.92 23.13 32.49
N ALA A 88 -24.83 21.91 33.05
CA ALA A 88 -23.77 20.92 33.29
C ALA A 88 -24.42 19.58 33.75
N ALA A 89 -23.61 18.50 33.71
CA ALA A 89 -23.63 17.28 34.53
C ALA A 89 -24.53 16.08 34.15
N GLY A 90 -23.89 14.89 34.04
CA GLY A 90 -24.48 13.64 34.52
C GLY A 90 -24.35 12.39 33.62
N ASP A 91 -23.22 11.69 33.76
CA ASP A 91 -23.07 10.22 33.88
C ASP A 91 -23.49 9.24 32.76
N ASP A 92 -22.49 8.40 32.43
CA ASP A 92 -22.54 7.01 31.94
C ASP A 92 -23.31 6.65 30.67
N LYS A 93 -22.57 6.58 29.55
CA LYS A 93 -22.80 5.59 28.49
C LYS A 93 -21.57 5.39 27.61
N GLN A 94 -20.88 4.29 27.89
CA GLN A 94 -20.37 3.32 26.92
C GLN A 94 -19.98 3.92 25.56
N GLU A 95 -18.70 4.25 25.39
CA GLU A 95 -18.11 4.63 24.10
C GLU A 95 -18.19 3.45 23.13
N ALA A 96 -19.33 3.35 22.45
CA ALA A 96 -19.34 2.94 21.06
C ALA A 96 -18.46 3.95 20.33
N LYS A 97 -17.18 3.61 20.13
CA LYS A 97 -16.38 4.28 19.11
C LYS A 97 -17.02 3.91 17.78
N ALA A 98 -17.95 4.75 17.36
CA ALA A 98 -18.44 4.81 16.00
C ALA A 98 -17.19 5.05 15.15
N ASP A 99 -16.68 3.95 14.61
CA ASP A 99 -15.72 3.94 13.53
C ASP A 99 -16.39 4.72 12.41
N SER A 100 -15.97 5.97 12.22
CA SER A 100 -16.38 6.75 11.07
C SER A 100 -15.99 5.92 9.86
N GLY A 101 -16.98 5.38 9.14
CA GLY A 101 -16.83 4.41 8.05
C GLY A 101 -16.08 4.95 6.84
N ALA A 102 -14.83 5.36 7.06
CA ALA A 102 -13.84 5.57 6.03
C ALA A 102 -13.42 4.18 5.59
N ASP A 103 -13.81 3.80 4.38
CA ASP A 103 -13.43 2.53 3.79
C ASP A 103 -11.90 2.48 3.67
N ILE A 104 -11.29 1.67 4.52
CA ILE A 104 -9.84 1.54 4.60
C ILE A 104 -9.31 0.87 3.32
N ILE A 105 -8.41 1.56 2.62
CA ILE A 105 -7.75 1.03 1.44
C ILE A 105 -6.53 0.20 1.85
N ILE A 106 -6.51 -1.06 1.42
CA ILE A 106 -5.40 -1.98 1.64
C ILE A 106 -4.85 -2.43 0.29
N VAL A 107 -3.55 -2.30 0.13
CA VAL A 107 -2.81 -2.73 -1.06
C VAL A 107 -1.77 -3.76 -0.68
N GLN A 108 -1.62 -4.81 -1.49
CA GLN A 108 -0.56 -5.80 -1.36
C GLN A 108 0.43 -5.66 -2.52
N LEU A 109 1.72 -5.55 -2.20
CA LEU A 109 2.82 -5.77 -3.12
C LEU A 109 3.25 -7.23 -3.08
N ASP A 110 3.42 -7.83 -4.25
CA ASP A 110 3.96 -9.17 -4.45
C ASP A 110 5.30 -9.06 -5.19
N ALA A 111 6.38 -9.41 -4.49
CA ALA A 111 7.73 -9.48 -5.01
C ALA A 111 8.24 -10.94 -5.06
N SER A 112 7.33 -11.92 -5.10
CA SER A 112 7.67 -13.34 -5.10
C SER A 112 8.41 -13.77 -6.36
N LEU A 113 9.24 -14.82 -6.25
CA LEU A 113 9.82 -15.50 -7.38
C LEU A 113 8.73 -16.18 -8.20
N GLN A 114 8.91 -16.20 -9.52
CA GLN A 114 8.02 -16.92 -10.41
C GLN A 114 8.09 -18.43 -10.14
N LYS A 115 6.98 -19.11 -10.39
CA LYS A 115 6.89 -20.57 -10.29
C LYS A 115 6.67 -21.16 -11.67
N LYS A 116 7.26 -22.33 -11.90
CA LYS A 116 6.99 -23.15 -13.07
C LYS A 116 5.62 -23.80 -12.95
N GLU A 117 5.17 -24.44 -14.03
CA GLU A 117 3.89 -25.18 -14.05
C GLU A 117 3.81 -26.30 -13.02
N ASP A 118 4.95 -26.88 -12.64
CA ASP A 118 5.06 -27.91 -11.60
C ASP A 118 5.01 -27.36 -10.16
N GLY A 119 4.89 -26.03 -10.00
CA GLY A 119 4.86 -25.34 -8.72
C GLY A 119 6.23 -25.09 -8.08
N THR A 120 7.32 -25.56 -8.69
CA THR A 120 8.69 -25.27 -8.23
C THR A 120 9.11 -23.86 -8.61
N ILE A 121 10.08 -23.31 -7.88
CA ILE A 121 10.61 -21.97 -8.14
C ILE A 121 11.34 -21.95 -9.48
N ASP A 122 10.98 -21.00 -10.33
CA ASP A 122 11.73 -20.68 -11.52
C ASP A 122 12.90 -19.75 -11.19
N SER A 123 14.01 -20.34 -10.77
CA SER A 123 15.19 -19.58 -10.36
C SER A 123 15.89 -18.84 -11.50
N ILE A 124 15.59 -19.16 -12.77
CA ILE A 124 16.18 -18.47 -13.93
C ILE A 124 15.29 -17.35 -14.46
N ALA A 125 14.01 -17.33 -14.10
CA ALA A 125 13.11 -16.25 -14.47
C ALA A 125 13.58 -14.93 -13.86
N ILE A 126 13.46 -13.85 -14.64
CA ILE A 126 13.74 -12.50 -14.14
C ILE A 126 12.76 -12.20 -13.01
N ALA A 127 13.27 -11.73 -11.88
CA ALA A 127 12.48 -11.41 -10.70
C ALA A 127 12.91 -10.08 -10.09
N TYR A 128 12.26 -9.69 -9.00
CA TYR A 128 12.68 -8.56 -8.18
C TYR A 128 14.17 -8.66 -7.79
N PRO A 129 14.96 -7.57 -7.87
CA PRO A 129 14.57 -6.19 -8.16
C PRO A 129 14.60 -5.81 -9.66
N PHE A 130 14.87 -6.74 -10.56
CA PHE A 130 14.95 -6.47 -12.01
C PHE A 130 13.57 -6.28 -12.66
N LEU A 131 12.52 -6.76 -12.00
CA LEU A 131 11.13 -6.42 -12.30
C LEU A 131 10.50 -5.70 -11.11
N LYS A 132 9.57 -4.79 -11.40
CA LYS A 132 8.74 -4.14 -10.38
C LYS A 132 7.86 -5.16 -9.66
N PRO A 133 7.56 -4.97 -8.37
CA PRO A 133 6.59 -5.84 -7.70
C PRO A 133 5.21 -5.71 -8.36
N VAL A 134 4.36 -6.72 -8.17
CA VAL A 134 2.97 -6.67 -8.60
C VAL A 134 2.13 -6.06 -7.47
N ALA A 135 1.35 -5.03 -7.77
CA ALA A 135 0.47 -4.40 -6.79
C ALA A 135 -0.97 -4.85 -6.99
N VAL A 136 -1.65 -5.21 -5.91
CA VAL A 136 -3.05 -5.67 -5.91
C VAL A 136 -3.85 -4.87 -4.90
N LEU A 137 -4.99 -4.32 -5.32
CA LEU A 137 -5.95 -3.72 -4.40
C LEU A 137 -6.67 -4.83 -3.63
N LYS A 138 -6.45 -4.93 -2.31
CA LYS A 138 -7.10 -5.96 -1.48
C LYS A 138 -8.46 -5.53 -0.96
N SER A 139 -8.58 -4.28 -0.54
CA SER A 139 -9.83 -3.70 -0.03
C SER A 139 -9.88 -2.19 -0.23
N GLY A 140 -11.07 -1.61 -0.05
CA GLY A 140 -11.29 -0.17 -0.08
C GLY A 140 -11.61 0.40 -1.47
N ALA A 141 -11.96 -0.43 -2.46
CA ALA A 141 -12.43 0.08 -3.76
C ALA A 141 -13.62 1.04 -3.65
N SER A 142 -14.49 0.88 -2.64
CA SER A 142 -15.62 1.77 -2.36
C SER A 142 -15.24 3.15 -1.83
N ALA A 143 -14.00 3.33 -1.36
CA ALA A 143 -13.47 4.65 -0.98
C ALA A 143 -13.08 5.51 -2.19
N LEU A 144 -12.97 4.90 -3.38
CA LEU A 144 -12.62 5.57 -4.62
C LEU A 144 -13.89 6.14 -5.28
N SER A 145 -13.71 7.06 -6.25
CA SER A 145 -14.84 7.71 -6.92
C SER A 145 -15.75 6.68 -7.62
N GLU A 146 -17.06 6.94 -7.69
CA GLU A 146 -18.04 6.06 -8.36
C GLU A 146 -17.73 5.84 -9.85
N SER A 147 -16.96 6.74 -10.48
CA SER A 147 -16.46 6.63 -11.85
C SER A 147 -15.25 5.69 -12.00
N SER A 148 -14.69 5.21 -10.89
CA SER A 148 -13.55 4.29 -10.91
C SER A 148 -13.95 2.91 -11.45
N THR A 149 -13.08 2.30 -12.23
CA THR A 149 -13.33 0.96 -12.79
C THR A 149 -12.69 -0.15 -11.95
N ILE A 150 -11.83 0.22 -11.00
CA ILE A 150 -11.08 -0.71 -10.18
C ILE A 150 -11.94 -1.40 -9.11
N LYS A 151 -11.66 -2.66 -8.85
CA LYS A 151 -12.32 -3.51 -7.85
C LYS A 151 -11.30 -4.15 -6.92
N ASN A 152 -11.76 -4.62 -5.76
CA ASN A 152 -10.94 -5.45 -4.89
C ASN A 152 -10.53 -6.73 -5.65
N GLY A 153 -9.23 -7.00 -5.67
CA GLY A 153 -8.58 -8.07 -6.43
C GLY A 153 -7.89 -7.60 -7.71
N ASP A 154 -8.17 -6.38 -8.18
CA ASP A 154 -7.55 -5.85 -9.39
C ASP A 154 -6.09 -5.44 -9.17
N LEU A 155 -5.34 -5.49 -10.27
CA LEU A 155 -3.96 -5.01 -10.32
C LEU A 155 -3.92 -3.49 -10.31
N LEU A 156 -2.97 -2.93 -9.58
CA LEU A 156 -2.63 -1.51 -9.58
C LEU A 156 -1.38 -1.31 -10.44
N ASP A 157 -1.38 -0.27 -11.27
CA ASP A 157 -0.15 0.07 -11.99
C ASP A 157 0.79 0.87 -11.08
N ILE A 158 2.05 0.50 -11.12
CA ILE A 158 3.14 1.24 -10.49
C ILE A 158 3.72 2.11 -11.61
N GLU A 159 3.26 3.35 -11.66
CA GLU A 159 3.56 4.32 -12.71
C GLU A 159 4.89 5.01 -12.40
N MET A 160 5.97 4.29 -12.66
CA MET A 160 7.35 4.80 -12.61
C MET A 160 8.25 4.01 -13.55
N ASP A 161 9.34 4.64 -13.98
CA ASP A 161 10.42 3.96 -14.71
C ASP A 161 11.20 3.04 -13.75
N TRP A 162 10.70 1.82 -13.60
CA TRP A 162 11.27 0.87 -12.66
C TRP A 162 12.73 0.53 -13.01
N THR A 163 13.61 0.63 -12.01
CA THR A 163 15.01 0.23 -12.13
C THR A 163 15.40 -0.61 -10.91
N PRO A 164 16.42 -1.49 -11.00
CA PRO A 164 16.85 -2.31 -9.87
C PRO A 164 17.35 -1.52 -8.64
N SER A 165 17.60 -0.22 -8.78
CA SER A 165 17.94 0.67 -7.66
C SER A 165 16.74 1.07 -6.81
N LEU A 166 15.51 0.98 -7.34
CA LEU A 166 14.29 1.30 -6.60
C LEU A 166 13.91 0.17 -5.64
N HIS A 167 13.21 0.54 -4.58
CA HIS A 167 12.85 -0.30 -3.45
C HIS A 167 11.32 -0.45 -3.37
N LEU A 168 10.86 -1.40 -2.57
CA LEU A 168 9.45 -1.59 -2.22
C LEU A 168 8.83 -0.30 -1.65
N THR A 169 9.57 0.47 -0.84
CA THR A 169 9.12 1.77 -0.33
C THR A 169 8.77 2.75 -1.45
N ASP A 170 9.55 2.77 -2.54
CA ASP A 170 9.30 3.64 -3.68
C ASP A 170 7.98 3.25 -4.37
N ALA A 171 7.74 1.94 -4.54
CA ALA A 171 6.47 1.42 -5.06
C ALA A 171 5.29 1.77 -4.14
N ILE A 172 5.43 1.58 -2.82
CA ILE A 172 4.41 1.94 -1.83
C ILE A 172 4.07 3.43 -1.93
N LEU A 173 5.10 4.29 -2.01
CA LEU A 173 4.92 5.73 -2.09
C LEU A 173 4.18 6.15 -3.36
N ASN A 174 4.57 5.61 -4.52
CA ASN A 174 3.93 5.91 -5.80
C ASN A 174 2.45 5.52 -5.79
N ILE A 175 2.12 4.31 -5.35
CA ILE A 175 0.73 3.86 -5.26
C ILE A 175 -0.06 4.68 -4.25
N GLY A 176 0.51 4.93 -3.06
CA GLY A 176 -0.15 5.69 -2.01
C GLY A 176 -0.45 7.14 -2.43
N LEU A 177 0.48 7.79 -3.13
CA LEU A 177 0.27 9.12 -3.70
C LEU A 177 -0.81 9.11 -4.77
N LYS A 178 -0.80 8.14 -5.69
CA LYS A 178 -1.82 8.01 -6.73
C LYS A 178 -3.21 7.83 -6.13
N ILE A 179 -3.37 6.92 -5.17
CA ILE A 179 -4.64 6.71 -4.45
C ILE A 179 -5.09 8.01 -3.76
N LYS A 180 -4.17 8.69 -3.09
CA LYS A 180 -4.45 9.96 -2.42
C LYS A 180 -4.94 11.03 -3.38
N GLU A 181 -4.26 11.20 -4.51
CA GLU A 181 -4.63 12.18 -5.53
C GLU A 181 -5.99 11.87 -6.12
N CYS A 182 -6.29 10.61 -6.46
CA CYS A 182 -7.61 10.22 -6.96
C CYS A 182 -8.73 10.53 -5.96
N ILE A 183 -8.52 10.27 -4.67
CA ILE A 183 -9.53 10.56 -3.63
C ILE A 183 -9.71 12.06 -3.44
N LEU A 184 -8.61 12.82 -3.34
CA LEU A 184 -8.68 14.26 -3.08
C LEU A 184 -9.23 15.06 -4.26
N GLN A 185 -8.96 14.62 -5.49
CA GLN A 185 -9.41 15.28 -6.72
C GLN A 185 -10.73 14.72 -7.24
N GLY A 186 -11.21 13.59 -6.70
CA GLY A 186 -12.39 12.89 -7.19
C GLY A 186 -12.18 12.26 -8.58
N GLU A 187 -10.95 11.98 -8.96
CA GLU A 187 -10.62 11.37 -10.25
C GLU A 187 -10.91 9.86 -10.25
N PRO A 188 -11.25 9.28 -11.41
CA PRO A 188 -11.44 7.84 -11.53
C PRO A 188 -10.11 7.09 -11.38
N PHE A 189 -10.13 6.01 -10.60
CA PHE A 189 -9.02 5.08 -10.50
C PHE A 189 -9.27 3.87 -11.41
N HIS A 190 -8.31 3.54 -12.26
CA HIS A 190 -8.39 2.43 -13.20
C HIS A 190 -7.48 1.28 -12.80
N ALA A 191 -7.96 0.05 -12.99
CA ALA A 191 -7.14 -1.15 -12.88
C ALA A 191 -6.03 -1.13 -13.93
N ALA A 192 -4.87 -1.70 -13.59
CA ALA A 192 -3.80 -1.91 -14.57
C ALA A 192 -4.28 -2.83 -15.69
N GLU A 193 -3.84 -2.56 -16.92
CA GLU A 193 -4.06 -3.49 -18.02
C GLU A 193 -3.40 -4.83 -17.68
N SER A 194 -4.21 -5.89 -17.61
CA SER A 194 -3.69 -7.25 -17.55
C SER A 194 -3.04 -7.56 -18.89
N LYS A 195 -1.77 -7.21 -19.05
CA LYS A 195 -0.95 -7.81 -20.10
C LYS A 195 -0.93 -9.29 -19.78
N GLY A 196 -1.73 -10.06 -20.53
CA GLY A 196 -1.84 -11.50 -20.38
C GLY A 196 -0.45 -12.11 -20.25
N LYS A 197 -0.29 -13.03 -19.29
CA LYS A 197 0.93 -13.80 -19.07
C LYS A 197 1.62 -14.10 -20.40
N GLN A 198 2.79 -13.51 -20.62
CA GLN A 198 3.72 -14.00 -21.63
C GLN A 198 4.47 -15.21 -21.07
#